data_AF-A0A817LTH7-F1
#
_entry.id   AF-A0A817LTH7-F1
#
_cell.length_a   1.000
_cell.length_b   1.000
_cell.length_c   1.000
_cell.angle_alpha   90.00
_cell.angle_beta   90.00
_cell.angle_gamma   90.00
#
_symmetry.space_group_name_H-M   'P 1'
#
loop_
_entity.id
_entity.type
_entity.pdbx_description
1 polymer ?
#
loop_
_entity_poly.entity_id
_entity_poly.type
_entity_poly.pdbx_seq_one_letter_code
_entity_poly.pdbx_strand_id
1 'polypeptide(L)'
;MSLPLLDYDYGYDSTKIKTAHLSSARTISIILNIILSITICLFSFSLIHFLTTRDLRVNASEHQLLVAQQFQKVADLSTTRCYYDYDCYSNNMALYQKNKTRRFFYIDLGCFDGHDINLFLHFHESHIAKLGKLFIIAFEPDPINFSACKSTQDLYPFLGGVTKKLAAWIENGQVRYATEKGQRSKIDQNSASFVPSVDFSEWLKMNVHADDYVYVKFTVEGVEIPILEKLVHDETVALIDHMEIEWHDELAADFEPRRISLECMFDNFGMDFLYMINPVDLKHAYNMNETFDTVPKDRGWKLKDSLLRFYYTARKEVPELIKEGLKPKDKNLFY
;
A
#
# COMPACT_ATOMS: atom_id res chain seq x y z
N MET A 1 25.83 -48.84 13.02
CA MET A 1 27.01 -48.19 13.64
C MET A 1 26.56 -47.60 14.97
N SER A 2 26.89 -48.27 16.06
CA SER A 2 26.53 -47.90 17.45
C SER A 2 27.74 -47.25 18.11
N LEU A 3 27.55 -46.07 18.71
CA LEU A 3 28.58 -45.33 19.46
C LEU A 3 28.60 -45.76 20.94
N PRO A 4 29.77 -45.79 21.60
CA PRO A 4 29.88 -46.17 23.00
C PRO A 4 29.72 -44.96 23.94
N LEU A 5 29.04 -45.18 25.07
CA LEU A 5 28.96 -44.28 26.21
C LEU A 5 30.20 -44.48 27.11
N LEU A 6 30.84 -43.39 27.51
CA LEU A 6 31.93 -43.33 28.49
C LEU A 6 31.38 -42.76 29.80
N ASP A 7 31.30 -43.60 30.83
CA ASP A 7 31.03 -43.17 32.21
C ASP A 7 32.32 -42.64 32.85
N TYR A 8 32.29 -41.38 33.32
CA TYR A 8 33.35 -40.76 34.10
C TYR A 8 32.92 -40.69 35.56
N ASP A 9 33.53 -41.53 36.40
CA ASP A 9 33.32 -41.54 37.85
C ASP A 9 34.28 -40.54 38.52
N TYR A 10 33.73 -39.46 39.08
CA TYR A 10 34.47 -38.46 39.85
C TYR A 10 34.38 -38.80 41.34
N GLY A 11 35.41 -39.51 41.84
CA GLY A 11 35.59 -39.74 43.26
C GLY A 11 35.83 -38.44 44.03
N TYR A 12 34.81 -37.97 44.74
CA TYR A 12 34.86 -36.81 45.63
C TYR A 12 35.30 -37.23 47.04
N ASP A 13 36.55 -36.95 47.40
CA ASP A 13 37.08 -37.13 48.76
C ASP A 13 36.52 -36.05 49.69
N SER A 14 35.66 -36.47 50.61
CA SER A 14 34.86 -35.59 51.50
C SER A 14 35.53 -35.29 52.85
N THR A 15 36.82 -35.57 53.05
CA THR A 15 37.41 -35.50 54.39
C THR A 15 38.57 -34.50 54.53
N LYS A 16 38.24 -33.19 54.59
CA LYS A 16 38.98 -32.15 55.36
C LYS A 16 38.40 -30.75 55.13
N ILE A 17 37.31 -30.41 55.80
CA ILE A 17 36.88 -29.00 55.92
C ILE A 17 37.51 -28.44 57.21
N LYS A 18 38.63 -27.74 57.06
CA LYS A 18 39.19 -26.90 58.12
C LYS A 18 38.32 -25.65 58.24
N THR A 19 37.57 -25.53 59.33
CA THR A 19 36.80 -24.31 59.66
C THR A 19 37.77 -23.20 60.05
N ALA A 20 38.14 -22.37 59.08
CA ALA A 20 38.88 -21.13 59.33
C ALA A 20 37.92 -20.12 59.98
N HIS A 21 38.12 -19.84 61.27
CA HIS A 21 37.45 -18.74 61.95
C HIS A 21 37.94 -17.41 61.34
N LEU A 22 37.17 -16.86 60.39
CA LEU A 22 37.36 -15.48 59.95
C LEU A 22 37.06 -14.54 61.11
N SER A 23 37.97 -13.59 61.36
CA SER A 23 37.76 -12.56 62.38
C SER A 23 36.52 -11.73 62.06
N SER A 24 35.72 -11.42 63.09
CA SER A 24 34.42 -10.73 62.99
C SER A 24 34.49 -9.43 62.19
N ALA A 25 35.62 -8.72 62.22
CA ALA A 25 35.83 -7.49 61.46
C ALA A 25 35.82 -7.70 59.93
N ARG A 26 36.34 -8.82 59.43
CA ARG A 26 36.31 -9.12 57.98
C ARG A 26 34.90 -9.44 57.50
N THR A 27 34.15 -10.18 58.31
CA THR A 27 32.75 -10.52 58.00
C THR A 27 31.89 -9.26 57.93
N ILE A 28 32.05 -8.32 58.88
CA ILE A 28 31.31 -7.05 58.88
C ILE A 28 31.66 -6.20 57.65
N SER A 29 32.95 -6.12 57.28
CA SER A 29 33.39 -5.38 56.09
C SER A 29 32.78 -5.95 54.79
N ILE A 30 32.74 -7.28 54.66
CA ILE A 30 32.12 -7.95 53.51
C ILE A 30 30.62 -7.63 53.44
N ILE A 31 29.91 -7.71 54.58
CA ILE A 31 28.47 -7.41 54.63
C ILE A 31 28.21 -5.95 54.25
N LEU A 32 28.98 -4.99 54.74
CA LEU A 32 28.81 -3.57 54.41
C LEU A 32 29.05 -3.29 52.92
N ASN A 33 30.05 -3.93 52.31
CA ASN A 33 30.31 -3.81 50.87
C ASN A 33 29.16 -4.40 50.03
N ILE A 34 28.58 -5.52 50.45
CA ILE A 34 27.42 -6.11 49.78
C ILE A 34 26.21 -5.16 49.86
N ILE A 35 25.92 -4.62 51.04
CA ILE A 35 24.81 -3.68 51.23
C ILE A 35 25.01 -2.43 50.36
N LEU A 36 26.21 -1.83 50.39
CA LEU A 36 26.52 -0.66 49.57
C LEU A 36 26.35 -0.93 48.07
N SER A 37 26.82 -2.09 47.59
CA SER A 37 26.67 -2.49 46.20
C SER A 37 25.19 -2.64 45.81
N ILE A 38 24.36 -3.21 46.68
CA ILE A 38 22.92 -3.34 46.44
C ILE A 38 22.26 -1.96 46.40
N THR A 39 22.61 -1.05 47.30
CA THR A 39 22.07 0.32 47.33
C THR A 39 22.40 1.08 46.04
N ILE A 40 23.64 0.98 45.55
CA ILE A 40 24.07 1.63 44.30
C ILE A 40 23.29 1.06 43.10
N CYS A 41 23.11 -0.26 43.03
CA CYS A 41 22.34 -0.89 41.96
C CYS A 41 20.87 -0.43 41.96
N LEU A 42 20.22 -0.38 43.13
CA LEU A 42 18.82 0.06 43.24
C LEU A 42 18.66 1.53 42.85
N PHE A 43 19.56 2.40 43.31
CA PHE A 43 19.53 3.81 42.94
C PHE A 43 19.73 4.02 41.43
N SER A 44 20.65 3.26 40.83
CA SER A 44 20.92 3.34 39.38
C SER A 44 19.72 2.89 38.56
N PHE A 45 19.06 1.81 38.98
CA PHE A 45 17.83 1.32 38.34
C PHE A 45 16.69 2.34 38.43
N SER A 46 16.46 2.92 39.61
CA SER A 46 15.44 3.97 39.79
C SER A 46 15.73 5.21 38.94
N LEU A 47 17.00 5.62 38.82
CA LEU A 47 17.39 6.77 38.00
C LEU A 47 17.17 6.51 36.50
N ILE A 48 17.57 5.34 35.99
CA ILE A 48 17.32 4.96 34.59
C ILE A 48 15.81 4.91 34.30
N HIS A 49 15.03 4.33 35.20
CA HIS A 49 13.58 4.28 35.05
C HIS A 49 12.96 5.68 35.04
N PHE A 50 13.41 6.58 35.92
CA PHE A 50 12.94 7.96 35.96
C PHE A 50 13.28 8.74 34.67
N LEU A 51 14.51 8.60 34.17
CA LEU A 51 14.94 9.28 32.94
C LEU A 51 14.18 8.77 31.71
N THR A 52 14.03 7.45 31.58
CA THR A 52 13.30 6.84 30.45
C THR A 52 11.80 7.16 30.48
N THR A 53 11.18 7.23 31.66
CA THR A 53 9.76 7.61 31.77
C THR A 53 9.51 9.09 31.54
N ARG A 54 10.49 9.97 31.81
CA ARG A 54 10.38 11.40 31.50
C ARG A 54 10.43 11.68 30.01
N ASP A 55 11.37 11.07 29.28
CA ASP A 55 11.47 11.23 27.82
C ASP A 55 10.22 10.71 27.09
N LEU A 56 9.61 9.64 27.58
CA LEU A 56 8.36 9.13 27.01
C LEU A 56 7.18 10.08 27.22
N ARG A 57 7.13 10.83 28.33
CA ARG A 57 6.02 11.76 28.62
C ARG A 57 6.12 13.07 27.86
N VAL A 58 7.32 13.64 27.71
CA VAL A 58 7.50 14.90 26.98
C VAL A 58 7.19 14.73 25.50
N ASN A 59 7.61 13.61 24.90
CA ASN A 59 7.34 13.33 23.49
C ASN A 59 5.86 13.02 23.21
N ALA A 60 5.12 12.46 24.17
CA ALA A 60 3.71 12.13 23.96
C ALA A 60 2.82 13.39 23.87
N SER A 61 3.07 14.41 24.68
CA SER A 61 2.23 15.62 24.70
C SER A 61 2.45 16.53 23.49
N GLU A 62 3.69 16.69 23.03
CA GLU A 62 3.97 17.49 21.83
C GLU A 62 3.46 16.79 20.56
N HIS A 63 3.56 15.46 20.52
CA HIS A 63 3.06 14.67 19.40
C HIS A 63 1.53 14.67 19.32
N GLN A 64 0.81 14.58 20.45
CA GLN A 64 -0.65 14.68 20.47
C GLN A 64 -1.14 16.04 19.96
N LEU A 65 -0.44 17.13 20.28
CA LEU A 65 -0.79 18.47 19.80
C LEU A 65 -0.56 18.63 18.29
N LEU A 66 0.57 18.12 17.77
CA LEU A 66 0.86 18.15 16.33
C LEU A 66 -0.12 17.30 15.52
N VAL A 67 -0.44 16.10 16.02
CA VAL A 67 -1.40 15.20 15.39
C VAL A 67 -2.80 15.81 15.38
N ALA A 68 -3.27 16.40 16.49
CA ALA A 68 -4.57 17.08 16.54
C ALA A 68 -4.65 18.26 15.55
N GLN A 69 -3.60 19.06 15.43
CA GLN A 69 -3.53 20.16 14.46
C GLN A 69 -3.56 19.66 13.01
N GLN A 70 -2.91 18.53 12.74
CA GLN A 70 -2.87 17.92 11.42
C GLN A 70 -4.22 17.31 11.03
N PHE A 71 -4.91 16.63 11.97
CA PHE A 71 -6.26 16.09 11.76
C PHE A 71 -7.31 17.19 11.57
N GLN A 72 -7.22 18.31 12.29
CA GLN A 72 -8.16 19.41 12.12
C GLN A 72 -8.01 20.08 10.73
N LYS A 73 -6.79 20.16 10.22
CA LYS A 73 -6.51 20.63 8.85
C LYS A 73 -7.02 19.67 7.77
N VAL A 74 -7.00 18.36 8.02
CA VAL A 74 -7.54 17.33 7.11
C VAL A 74 -9.07 17.31 7.15
N ALA A 75 -9.68 17.47 8.31
CA ALA A 75 -11.13 17.55 8.46
C ALA A 75 -11.72 18.75 7.71
N ASP A 76 -11.06 19.92 7.77
CA ASP A 76 -11.46 21.13 7.01
C ASP A 76 -11.28 20.97 5.48
N LEU A 77 -10.37 20.09 5.04
CA LEU A 77 -10.18 19.76 3.61
C LEU A 77 -11.21 18.73 3.09
N SER A 78 -11.71 17.84 3.96
CA SER A 78 -12.63 16.77 3.54
C SER A 78 -14.06 17.23 3.22
N THR A 79 -14.50 18.38 3.73
CA THR A 79 -15.88 18.86 3.54
C THR A 79 -16.12 19.67 2.27
N THR A 80 -15.08 19.94 1.47
CA THR A 80 -15.17 20.79 0.26
C THR A 80 -14.75 20.10 -1.04
N ARG A 81 -14.34 18.83 -1.02
CA ARG A 81 -14.14 18.06 -2.26
C ARG A 81 -15.49 17.59 -2.82
N CYS A 82 -16.18 18.49 -3.51
CA CYS A 82 -17.22 18.09 -4.46
C CYS A 82 -16.58 17.17 -5.49
N TYR A 83 -17.00 15.91 -5.47
CA TYR A 83 -16.64 14.92 -6.48
C TYR A 83 -17.12 15.42 -7.84
N TYR A 84 -16.21 15.49 -8.82
CA TYR A 84 -16.36 16.10 -10.15
C TYR A 84 -16.38 17.64 -10.20
N ASP A 85 -15.29 18.29 -9.79
CA ASP A 85 -15.00 19.64 -10.27
C ASP A 85 -14.34 19.59 -11.66
N TYR A 86 -15.17 19.49 -12.70
CA TYR A 86 -14.76 19.54 -14.11
C TYR A 86 -14.04 20.86 -14.45
N ASP A 87 -14.30 21.93 -13.71
CA ASP A 87 -13.63 23.22 -13.87
C ASP A 87 -12.20 23.17 -13.32
N CYS A 88 -11.95 22.45 -12.23
CA CYS A 88 -10.59 22.16 -11.76
C CYS A 88 -9.79 21.32 -12.77
N TYR A 89 -10.40 20.25 -13.32
CA TYR A 89 -9.78 19.43 -14.37
C TYR A 89 -9.42 20.25 -15.62
N SER A 90 -10.34 21.10 -16.08
CA SER A 90 -10.13 21.95 -17.27
C SER A 90 -9.08 23.05 -17.02
N ASN A 91 -9.02 23.63 -15.81
CA ASN A 91 -8.00 24.61 -15.43
C ASN A 91 -6.60 23.99 -15.30
N ASN A 92 -6.48 22.80 -14.73
CA ASN A 92 -5.20 22.08 -14.70
C ASN A 92 -4.74 21.76 -16.13
N MET A 93 -5.64 21.28 -16.99
CA MET A 93 -5.36 21.08 -18.42
C MET A 93 -4.80 22.33 -19.12
N ALA A 94 -5.27 23.53 -18.77
CA ALA A 94 -4.75 24.78 -19.34
C ALA A 94 -3.28 25.06 -18.95
N LEU A 95 -2.82 24.64 -17.77
CA LEU A 95 -1.41 24.70 -17.37
C LEU A 95 -0.54 23.68 -18.14
N TYR A 96 -1.09 22.50 -18.42
CA TYR A 96 -0.42 21.44 -19.20
C TYR A 96 -0.21 21.82 -20.68
N GLN A 97 -1.04 22.70 -21.25
CA GLN A 97 -0.97 23.11 -22.66
C GLN A 97 0.32 23.82 -23.09
N LYS A 98 1.22 24.18 -22.15
CA LYS A 98 2.42 24.96 -22.47
C LYS A 98 3.53 24.14 -23.15
N ASN A 99 3.45 22.81 -23.16
CA ASN A 99 4.52 21.96 -23.71
C ASN A 99 4.00 21.02 -24.82
N LYS A 100 3.91 21.53 -26.05
CA LYS A 100 3.39 20.82 -27.25
C LYS A 100 4.19 19.59 -27.71
N THR A 101 5.20 19.17 -26.97
CA THR A 101 6.05 18.01 -27.30
C THR A 101 5.75 16.78 -26.46
N ARG A 102 4.84 16.86 -25.48
CA ARG A 102 4.52 15.73 -24.60
C ARG A 102 3.84 14.61 -25.38
N ARG A 103 4.31 13.38 -25.17
CA ARG A 103 3.59 12.18 -25.63
C ARG A 103 2.43 11.93 -24.67
N PHE A 104 1.29 11.52 -25.21
CA PHE A 104 0.16 11.10 -24.40
C PHE A 104 0.06 9.59 -24.45
N PHE A 105 0.05 8.94 -23.29
CA PHE A 105 -0.17 7.51 -23.17
C PHE A 105 -1.55 7.26 -22.55
N TYR A 106 -2.34 6.42 -23.22
CA TYR A 106 -3.45 5.70 -22.60
C TYR A 106 -3.03 4.25 -22.46
N ILE A 107 -2.97 3.77 -21.21
CA ILE A 107 -2.51 2.42 -20.87
C ILE A 107 -3.68 1.65 -20.29
N ASP A 108 -4.03 0.53 -20.90
CA ASP A 108 -5.16 -0.30 -20.52
C ASP A 108 -4.67 -1.66 -19.99
N LEU A 109 -4.82 -1.89 -18.69
CA LEU A 109 -4.42 -3.12 -18.02
C LEU A 109 -5.66 -4.01 -17.87
N GLY A 110 -5.86 -4.92 -18.84
CA GLY A 110 -7.09 -5.73 -18.90
C GLY A 110 -8.06 -5.26 -19.99
N CYS A 111 -7.53 -5.02 -21.21
CA CYS A 111 -8.30 -4.42 -22.31
C CYS A 111 -9.54 -5.20 -22.74
N PHE A 112 -9.60 -6.51 -22.44
CA PHE A 112 -10.70 -7.37 -22.85
C PHE A 112 -10.95 -7.31 -24.37
N ASP A 113 -12.03 -6.70 -24.84
CA ASP A 113 -12.37 -6.55 -26.26
C ASP A 113 -12.04 -5.15 -26.83
N GLY A 114 -11.48 -4.25 -26.01
CA GLY A 114 -11.17 -2.87 -26.37
C GLY A 114 -12.35 -1.90 -26.27
N HIS A 115 -13.48 -2.28 -25.66
CA HIS A 115 -14.60 -1.37 -25.46
C HIS A 115 -14.20 -0.08 -24.74
N ASP A 116 -13.37 -0.19 -23.69
CA ASP A 116 -12.87 0.97 -22.94
C ASP A 116 -12.01 1.91 -23.76
N ILE A 117 -11.22 1.38 -24.70
CA ILE A 117 -10.47 2.21 -25.66
C ILE A 117 -11.43 3.06 -26.50
N ASN A 118 -12.53 2.47 -26.99
CA ASN A 118 -13.52 3.21 -27.77
C ASN A 118 -14.20 4.30 -26.95
N LEU A 119 -14.54 4.01 -25.69
CA LEU A 119 -15.12 5.00 -24.78
C LEU A 119 -14.13 6.13 -24.49
N PHE A 120 -12.89 5.80 -24.16
CA PHE A 120 -11.84 6.79 -23.93
C PHE A 120 -11.65 7.70 -25.15
N LEU A 121 -11.55 7.13 -26.34
CA LEU A 121 -11.47 7.91 -27.57
C LEU A 121 -12.70 8.80 -27.77
N HIS A 122 -13.91 8.26 -27.59
CA HIS A 122 -15.15 9.03 -27.75
C HIS A 122 -15.19 10.27 -26.85
N PHE A 123 -14.79 10.15 -25.58
CA PHE A 123 -14.86 11.25 -24.62
C PHE A 123 -13.63 12.19 -24.67
N HIS A 124 -12.48 11.72 -25.11
CA HIS A 124 -11.22 12.47 -25.03
C HIS A 124 -10.60 12.87 -26.37
N GLU A 125 -11.07 12.37 -27.52
CA GLU A 125 -10.46 12.60 -28.85
C GLU A 125 -10.23 14.10 -29.12
N SER A 126 -11.25 14.93 -28.90
CA SER A 126 -11.17 16.37 -29.20
C SER A 126 -10.16 17.13 -28.32
N HIS A 127 -9.89 16.64 -27.11
CA HIS A 127 -8.89 17.18 -26.20
C HIS A 127 -7.50 16.65 -26.55
N ILE A 128 -7.37 15.35 -26.77
CA ILE A 128 -6.10 14.70 -27.07
C ILE A 128 -5.50 15.21 -28.38
N ALA A 129 -6.32 15.43 -29.41
CA ALA A 129 -5.87 15.99 -30.69
C ALA A 129 -5.15 17.35 -30.56
N LYS A 130 -5.38 18.08 -29.46
CA LYS A 130 -4.74 19.37 -29.17
C LYS A 130 -3.46 19.22 -28.35
N LEU A 131 -3.29 18.10 -27.64
CA LEU A 131 -2.25 17.92 -26.63
C LEU A 131 -0.98 17.25 -27.19
N GLY A 132 -1.11 16.39 -28.19
CA GLY A 132 0.05 15.76 -28.83
C GLY A 132 -0.29 14.45 -29.51
N LYS A 133 0.75 13.65 -29.77
CA LYS A 133 0.59 12.30 -30.33
C LYS A 133 0.14 11.35 -29.23
N LEU A 134 -1.00 10.67 -29.45
CA LEU A 134 -1.53 9.63 -28.58
C LEU A 134 -0.92 8.25 -28.90
N PHE A 135 -0.52 7.56 -27.85
CA PHE A 135 -0.10 6.16 -27.84
C PHE A 135 -1.07 5.37 -26.97
N ILE A 136 -1.65 4.31 -27.53
CA ILE A 136 -2.57 3.44 -26.81
C ILE A 136 -1.86 2.11 -26.58
N ILE A 137 -1.58 1.77 -25.34
CA ILE A 137 -0.91 0.52 -24.97
C ILE A 137 -1.89 -0.34 -24.20
N ALA A 138 -2.22 -1.51 -24.71
CA ALA A 138 -3.16 -2.43 -24.08
C ALA A 138 -2.48 -3.73 -23.68
N PHE A 139 -2.84 -4.28 -22.53
CA PHE A 139 -2.38 -5.58 -22.04
C PHE A 139 -3.59 -6.52 -21.92
N GLU A 140 -3.50 -7.66 -22.59
CA GLU A 140 -4.54 -8.70 -22.56
C GLU A 140 -3.91 -10.08 -22.82
N PRO A 141 -3.78 -10.94 -21.79
CA PRO A 141 -3.17 -12.26 -21.94
C PRO A 141 -4.09 -13.31 -22.59
N ASP A 142 -5.42 -13.20 -22.48
CA ASP A 142 -6.34 -14.19 -23.07
C ASP A 142 -6.31 -14.09 -24.60
N PRO A 143 -6.08 -15.19 -25.34
CA PRO A 143 -5.95 -15.15 -26.79
C PRO A 143 -7.18 -14.61 -27.55
N ILE A 144 -8.39 -14.86 -27.05
CA ILE A 144 -9.64 -14.46 -27.70
C ILE A 144 -9.82 -12.96 -27.50
N ASN A 145 -9.73 -12.51 -26.26
CA ASN A 145 -9.81 -11.10 -25.89
C ASN A 145 -8.70 -10.29 -26.57
N PHE A 146 -7.46 -10.76 -26.54
CA PHE A 146 -6.33 -10.12 -27.22
C PHE A 146 -6.63 -9.86 -28.70
N SER A 147 -7.24 -10.83 -29.38
CA SER A 147 -7.60 -10.70 -30.79
C SER A 147 -8.71 -9.68 -31.01
N ALA A 148 -9.68 -9.61 -30.10
CA ALA A 148 -10.76 -8.63 -30.11
C ALA A 148 -10.24 -7.21 -29.83
N CYS A 149 -9.52 -7.00 -28.72
CA CYS A 149 -8.88 -5.72 -28.38
C CYS A 149 -7.96 -5.23 -29.50
N LYS A 150 -7.16 -6.11 -30.11
CA LYS A 150 -6.32 -5.75 -31.25
C LYS A 150 -7.14 -5.32 -32.46
N SER A 151 -8.21 -6.04 -32.78
CA SER A 151 -9.12 -5.66 -33.88
C SER A 151 -9.75 -4.29 -33.65
N THR A 152 -10.08 -3.96 -32.40
CA THR A 152 -10.56 -2.63 -32.01
C THR A 152 -9.49 -1.56 -32.21
N GLN A 153 -8.24 -1.79 -31.79
CA GLN A 153 -7.14 -0.86 -32.04
C GLN A 153 -6.84 -0.66 -33.54
N ASP A 154 -6.96 -1.72 -34.34
CA ASP A 154 -6.73 -1.68 -35.80
C ASP A 154 -7.75 -0.79 -36.54
N LEU A 155 -8.89 -0.43 -35.90
CA LEU A 155 -9.83 0.59 -36.42
C LEU A 155 -9.23 2.01 -36.40
N TYR A 156 -8.18 2.23 -35.63
CA TYR A 156 -7.53 3.53 -35.43
C TYR A 156 -6.04 3.50 -35.83
N PRO A 157 -5.69 3.17 -37.08
CA PRO A 157 -4.31 2.94 -37.52
C PRO A 157 -3.43 4.20 -37.48
N PHE A 158 -4.03 5.38 -37.32
CA PHE A 158 -3.32 6.66 -37.16
C PHE A 158 -2.83 6.88 -35.73
N LEU A 159 -3.35 6.11 -34.76
CA LEU A 159 -2.88 6.11 -33.38
C LEU A 159 -1.67 5.18 -33.25
N GLY A 160 -0.74 5.52 -32.35
CA GLY A 160 0.41 4.66 -32.04
C GLY A 160 0.02 3.43 -31.19
N GLY A 161 -1.01 2.69 -31.59
CA GLY A 161 -1.61 1.60 -30.84
C GLY A 161 -0.73 0.34 -30.79
N VAL A 162 -0.56 -0.23 -29.60
CA VAL A 162 0.12 -1.52 -29.40
C VAL A 162 -0.67 -2.36 -28.40
N THR A 163 -1.19 -3.51 -28.84
CA THR A 163 -1.72 -4.54 -27.94
C THR A 163 -0.63 -5.55 -27.61
N LYS A 164 -0.44 -5.84 -26.32
CA LYS A 164 0.52 -6.81 -25.81
C LYS A 164 -0.23 -8.01 -25.24
N LYS A 165 0.14 -9.21 -25.72
CA LYS A 165 -0.40 -10.47 -25.21
C LYS A 165 0.31 -10.91 -23.93
N LEU A 166 0.19 -10.11 -22.89
CA LEU A 166 0.87 -10.24 -21.59
C LEU A 166 -0.10 -9.87 -20.47
N ALA A 167 -0.01 -10.54 -19.33
CA ALA A 167 -0.67 -10.09 -18.10
C ALA A 167 0.17 -8.99 -17.44
N ALA A 168 -0.45 -7.87 -17.07
CA ALA A 168 0.18 -6.89 -16.19
C ALA A 168 0.30 -7.49 -14.79
N TRP A 169 1.51 -7.46 -14.21
CA TRP A 169 1.80 -8.10 -12.93
C TRP A 169 2.95 -7.39 -12.19
N ILE A 170 3.40 -8.00 -11.10
CA ILE A 170 4.49 -7.51 -10.25
C ILE A 170 5.87 -8.07 -10.62
N GLU A 171 5.94 -8.98 -11.59
CA GLU A 171 7.17 -9.59 -12.06
C GLU A 171 7.05 -10.06 -13.51
N ASN A 172 8.17 -9.98 -14.25
CA ASN A 172 8.28 -10.59 -15.57
C ASN A 172 8.33 -12.12 -15.45
N GLY A 173 7.66 -12.83 -16.35
CA GLY A 173 7.74 -14.29 -16.38
C GLY A 173 6.42 -14.91 -16.81
N GLN A 174 5.88 -15.77 -15.95
CA GLN A 174 4.60 -16.42 -16.15
C GLN A 174 3.77 -16.34 -14.88
N VAL A 175 2.48 -16.07 -15.04
CA VAL A 175 1.51 -16.06 -13.93
C VAL A 175 0.39 -17.05 -14.22
N ARG A 176 -0.16 -17.66 -13.17
CA ARG A 176 -1.33 -18.51 -13.30
C ARG A 176 -2.57 -17.67 -13.58
N TYR A 177 -3.36 -18.09 -14.54
CA TYR A 177 -4.42 -17.28 -15.10
C TYR A 177 -5.63 -18.14 -15.43
N ALA A 178 -6.79 -17.79 -14.89
CA ALA A 178 -8.05 -18.44 -15.21
C ALA A 178 -8.71 -17.67 -16.36
N THR A 179 -9.01 -18.39 -17.45
CA THR A 179 -9.78 -17.85 -18.57
C THR A 179 -11.19 -18.40 -18.54
N GLU A 180 -12.19 -17.52 -18.61
CA GLU A 180 -13.59 -17.91 -18.75
C GLU A 180 -14.05 -17.79 -20.21
N LYS A 181 -13.23 -18.31 -21.14
CA LYS A 181 -13.51 -18.34 -22.60
C LYS A 181 -13.91 -16.96 -23.16
N GLY A 182 -13.24 -15.90 -22.71
CA GLY A 182 -13.50 -14.53 -23.16
C GLY A 182 -14.71 -13.84 -22.53
N GLN A 183 -15.19 -14.29 -21.37
CA GLN A 183 -16.18 -13.53 -20.59
C GLN A 183 -15.54 -12.73 -19.45
N ARG A 184 -14.67 -13.38 -18.69
CA ARG A 184 -13.87 -12.80 -17.61
C ARG A 184 -12.55 -13.51 -17.56
N SER A 185 -11.51 -12.83 -17.10
CA SER A 185 -10.20 -13.45 -16.99
C SER A 185 -9.42 -12.82 -15.85
N LYS A 186 -8.91 -13.68 -14.97
CA LYS A 186 -8.31 -13.28 -13.70
C LYS A 186 -7.05 -14.06 -13.41
N ILE A 187 -6.15 -13.48 -12.65
CA ILE A 187 -5.04 -14.23 -12.07
C ILE A 187 -5.60 -15.14 -10.97
N ASP A 188 -5.37 -16.44 -11.11
CA ASP A 188 -5.90 -17.45 -10.21
C ASP A 188 -4.81 -18.48 -9.91
N GLN A 189 -4.38 -18.53 -8.65
CA GLN A 189 -3.34 -19.45 -8.19
C GLN A 189 -3.71 -20.93 -8.33
N ASN A 190 -5.00 -21.24 -8.45
CA ASN A 190 -5.50 -22.60 -8.66
C ASN A 190 -5.69 -22.93 -10.14
N SER A 191 -5.53 -21.97 -11.05
CA SER A 191 -5.64 -22.23 -12.48
C SER A 191 -4.51 -23.14 -12.96
N ALA A 192 -4.86 -24.04 -13.89
CA ALA A 192 -3.90 -24.89 -14.58
C ALA A 192 -3.16 -24.15 -15.71
N SER A 193 -3.66 -23.00 -16.15
CA SER A 193 -3.11 -22.24 -17.28
C SER A 193 -2.13 -21.19 -16.81
N PHE A 194 -1.03 -21.06 -17.55
CA PHE A 194 -0.04 -20.00 -17.38
C PHE A 194 -0.06 -19.08 -18.58
N VAL A 195 0.05 -17.78 -18.33
CA VAL A 195 0.21 -16.76 -19.36
C VAL A 195 1.49 -15.97 -19.08
N PRO A 196 2.19 -15.47 -20.12
CA PRO A 196 3.32 -14.58 -19.90
C PRO A 196 2.89 -13.32 -19.16
N SER A 197 3.72 -12.86 -18.24
CA SER A 197 3.49 -11.65 -17.45
C SER A 197 4.60 -10.62 -17.65
N VAL A 198 4.27 -9.36 -17.39
CA VAL A 198 5.20 -8.24 -17.35
C VAL A 198 5.16 -7.59 -15.98
N ASP A 199 6.32 -7.20 -15.45
CA ASP A 199 6.41 -6.27 -14.33
C ASP A 199 5.96 -4.90 -14.82
N PHE A 200 4.75 -4.47 -14.43
CA PHE A 200 4.18 -3.22 -14.92
C PHE A 200 4.95 -1.98 -14.43
N SER A 201 5.46 -2.03 -13.19
CA SER A 201 6.27 -0.95 -12.62
C SER A 201 7.58 -0.79 -13.39
N GLU A 202 8.28 -1.89 -13.67
CA GLU A 202 9.50 -1.87 -14.48
C GLU A 202 9.21 -1.43 -15.91
N TRP A 203 8.09 -1.89 -16.49
CA TRP A 203 7.66 -1.48 -17.81
C TRP A 203 7.46 0.04 -17.90
N LEU A 204 6.81 0.67 -16.91
CA LEU A 204 6.67 2.13 -16.87
C LEU A 204 8.04 2.82 -16.86
N LYS A 205 8.97 2.40 -15.99
CA LYS A 205 10.34 2.99 -15.93
C LYS A 205 11.07 2.95 -17.27
N MET A 206 10.84 1.89 -18.05
CA MET A 206 11.53 1.68 -19.32
C MET A 206 10.90 2.40 -20.51
N ASN A 207 9.60 2.73 -20.44
CA ASN A 207 8.84 3.19 -21.61
C ASN A 207 8.27 4.61 -21.46
N VAL A 208 8.08 5.06 -20.23
CA VAL A 208 7.49 6.36 -19.88
C VAL A 208 8.56 7.27 -19.28
N HIS A 209 8.50 8.54 -19.66
CA HIS A 209 9.33 9.60 -19.13
C HIS A 209 8.49 10.54 -18.27
N ALA A 210 9.13 11.24 -17.32
CA ALA A 210 8.44 12.17 -16.42
C ALA A 210 7.82 13.39 -17.12
N ASP A 211 8.14 13.63 -18.40
CA ASP A 211 7.53 14.67 -19.21
C ASP A 211 6.38 14.16 -20.09
N ASP A 212 6.10 12.87 -20.11
CA ASP A 212 4.90 12.35 -20.76
C ASP A 212 3.64 12.69 -19.95
N TYR A 213 2.48 12.58 -20.60
CA TYR A 213 1.21 12.52 -19.88
C TYR A 213 0.71 11.08 -19.91
N VAL A 214 0.47 10.49 -18.75
CA VAL A 214 0.10 9.07 -18.63
C VAL A 214 -1.24 8.89 -17.94
N TYR A 215 -2.17 8.32 -18.70
CA TYR A 215 -3.45 7.85 -18.22
C TYR A 215 -3.42 6.32 -18.16
N VAL A 216 -3.71 5.74 -16.99
CA VAL A 216 -3.77 4.30 -16.80
C VAL A 216 -5.16 3.87 -16.35
N LYS A 217 -5.74 2.90 -17.06
CA LYS A 217 -6.95 2.19 -16.66
C LYS A 217 -6.60 0.80 -16.15
N PHE A 218 -7.09 0.46 -14.95
CA PHE A 218 -6.94 -0.83 -14.30
C PHE A 218 -8.27 -1.58 -14.34
N THR A 219 -8.32 -2.65 -15.14
CA THR A 219 -9.44 -3.59 -15.26
C THR A 219 -8.91 -5.02 -15.14
N VAL A 220 -7.95 -5.22 -14.22
CA VAL A 220 -7.29 -6.52 -13.98
C VAL A 220 -7.87 -7.21 -12.74
N GLU A 221 -8.81 -8.13 -12.95
CA GLU A 221 -9.51 -8.85 -11.86
C GLU A 221 -8.55 -9.49 -10.83
N GLY A 222 -8.61 -9.01 -9.59
CA GLY A 222 -8.05 -9.64 -8.40
C GLY A 222 -6.55 -9.41 -8.16
N VAL A 223 -5.94 -8.50 -8.92
CA VAL A 223 -4.50 -8.20 -8.88
C VAL A 223 -4.15 -6.73 -8.84
N GLU A 224 -5.16 -5.88 -8.72
CA GLU A 224 -5.05 -4.43 -8.60
C GLU A 224 -4.15 -4.09 -7.41
N ILE A 225 -4.47 -4.61 -6.22
CA ILE A 225 -3.76 -4.27 -4.99
C ILE A 225 -2.25 -4.59 -5.05
N PRO A 226 -1.81 -5.83 -5.40
CA PRO A 226 -0.38 -6.12 -5.55
C PRO A 226 0.35 -5.21 -6.53
N ILE A 227 -0.27 -4.88 -7.68
CA ILE A 227 0.35 -4.00 -8.67
C ILE A 227 0.48 -2.59 -8.12
N LEU A 228 -0.58 -2.05 -7.51
CA LEU A 228 -0.61 -0.71 -6.94
C LEU A 228 0.39 -0.55 -5.78
N GLU A 229 0.48 -1.54 -4.88
CA GLU A 229 1.48 -1.55 -3.81
C GLU A 229 2.90 -1.49 -4.37
N LYS A 230 3.16 -2.23 -5.46
CA LYS A 230 4.45 -2.20 -6.12
C LYS A 230 4.71 -0.86 -6.81
N LEU A 231 3.72 -0.24 -7.44
CA LEU A 231 3.87 1.10 -8.04
C LEU A 231 4.24 2.15 -6.99
N VAL A 232 3.63 2.08 -5.80
CA VAL A 232 3.98 2.96 -4.67
C VAL A 232 5.39 2.65 -4.16
N HIS A 233 5.69 1.38 -3.90
CA HIS A 233 6.98 0.96 -3.37
C HIS A 233 8.15 1.35 -4.30
N ASP A 234 7.96 1.17 -5.60
CA ASP A 234 8.97 1.44 -6.62
C ASP A 234 9.02 2.92 -7.06
N GLU A 235 8.16 3.75 -6.47
CA GLU A 235 7.97 5.18 -6.75
C GLU A 235 7.60 5.46 -8.23
N THR A 236 7.04 4.47 -8.93
CA THR A 236 6.62 4.57 -10.34
C THR A 236 5.23 5.10 -10.52
N VAL A 237 4.42 5.11 -9.46
CA VAL A 237 3.11 5.76 -9.48
C VAL A 237 3.23 7.26 -9.85
N ALA A 238 4.36 7.90 -9.51
CA ALA A 238 4.63 9.29 -9.88
C ALA A 238 4.83 9.53 -11.39
N LEU A 239 4.91 8.47 -12.20
CA LEU A 239 4.92 8.54 -13.67
C LEU A 239 3.50 8.56 -14.26
N ILE A 240 2.46 8.50 -13.43
CA ILE A 240 1.07 8.39 -13.84
C ILE A 240 0.34 9.68 -13.44
N ASP A 241 -0.12 10.46 -14.43
CA ASP A 241 -0.91 11.67 -14.18
C ASP A 241 -2.35 11.32 -13.80
N HIS A 242 -2.88 10.23 -14.36
CA HIS A 242 -4.27 9.85 -14.17
C HIS A 242 -4.43 8.33 -14.04
N MET A 243 -5.23 7.90 -13.08
CA MET A 243 -5.51 6.49 -12.85
C MET A 243 -6.99 6.26 -12.61
N GLU A 244 -7.58 5.36 -13.41
CA GLU A 244 -8.91 4.80 -13.18
C GLU A 244 -8.77 3.33 -12.79
N ILE A 245 -9.45 2.92 -11.73
CA ILE A 245 -9.41 1.54 -11.23
C ILE A 245 -10.83 1.02 -11.11
N GLU A 246 -11.09 -0.12 -11.75
CA GLU A 246 -12.23 -0.97 -11.46
C GLU A 246 -11.84 -1.97 -10.38
N TRP A 247 -12.45 -1.83 -9.21
CA TRP A 247 -12.16 -2.67 -8.05
C TRP A 247 -12.98 -3.95 -8.07
N HIS A 248 -12.31 -5.08 -7.81
CA HIS A 248 -12.93 -6.40 -7.62
C HIS A 248 -12.73 -6.85 -6.16
N ASP A 249 -13.38 -6.15 -5.24
CA ASP A 249 -13.21 -6.28 -3.79
C ASP A 249 -13.61 -7.66 -3.26
N GLU A 250 -14.53 -8.34 -3.95
CA GLU A 250 -14.99 -9.68 -3.61
C GLU A 250 -13.89 -10.75 -3.70
N LEU A 251 -12.77 -10.44 -4.34
CA LEU A 251 -11.68 -11.39 -4.61
C LEU A 251 -10.63 -11.45 -3.50
N ALA A 252 -10.61 -10.51 -2.54
CA ALA A 252 -9.62 -10.49 -1.47
C ALA A 252 -10.23 -10.15 -0.09
N ALA A 253 -10.09 -11.05 0.88
CA ALA A 253 -10.62 -10.86 2.23
C ALA A 253 -9.97 -9.69 3.00
N ASP A 254 -8.75 -9.30 2.61
CA ASP A 254 -7.99 -8.17 3.17
C ASP A 254 -7.99 -6.95 2.23
N PHE A 255 -8.92 -6.91 1.27
CA PHE A 255 -8.99 -5.85 0.26
C PHE A 255 -9.15 -4.47 0.89
N GLU A 256 -10.18 -4.29 1.71
CA GLU A 256 -10.59 -2.98 2.19
C GLU A 256 -9.50 -2.26 3.02
N PRO A 257 -8.82 -2.91 3.99
CA PRO A 257 -7.72 -2.26 4.72
C PRO A 257 -6.53 -1.87 3.82
N ARG A 258 -6.24 -2.67 2.78
CA ARG A 258 -5.13 -2.41 1.85
C ARG A 258 -5.48 -1.31 0.86
N ARG A 259 -6.73 -1.28 0.37
CA ARG A 259 -7.27 -0.19 -0.46
C ARG A 259 -7.17 1.14 0.26
N ILE A 260 -7.66 1.23 1.49
CA ILE A 260 -7.59 2.46 2.31
C ILE A 260 -6.13 2.92 2.49
N SER A 261 -5.22 1.97 2.72
CA SER A 261 -3.79 2.28 2.85
C SER A 261 -3.20 2.83 1.56
N LEU A 262 -3.58 2.28 0.41
CA LEU A 262 -3.15 2.76 -0.90
C LEU A 262 -3.70 4.15 -1.20
N GLU A 263 -4.99 4.39 -0.97
CA GLU A 263 -5.62 5.71 -1.13
C GLU A 263 -4.87 6.78 -0.32
N CYS A 264 -4.57 6.49 0.95
CA CYS A 264 -3.77 7.38 1.80
C CYS A 264 -2.35 7.61 1.23
N MET A 265 -1.73 6.57 0.65
CA MET A 265 -0.41 6.71 0.04
C MET A 265 -0.48 7.59 -1.20
N PHE A 266 -1.49 7.43 -2.04
CA PHE A 266 -1.64 8.19 -3.27
C PHE A 266 -2.02 9.66 -3.04
N ASP A 267 -2.78 9.96 -1.99
CA ASP A 267 -2.99 11.34 -1.55
C ASP A 267 -1.64 12.06 -1.28
N ASN A 268 -0.63 11.34 -0.77
CA ASN A 268 0.72 11.90 -0.57
C ASN A 268 1.47 12.15 -1.89
N PHE A 269 1.06 11.52 -2.99
CA PHE A 269 1.57 11.79 -4.33
C PHE A 269 0.78 12.90 -5.05
N GLY A 270 -0.29 13.42 -4.44
CA GLY A 270 -1.16 14.42 -5.06
C GLY A 270 -1.93 13.88 -6.26
N MET A 271 -2.17 12.57 -6.29
CA MET A 271 -2.96 11.94 -7.36
C MET A 271 -4.45 12.07 -7.06
N ASP A 272 -5.21 12.53 -8.05
CA ASP A 272 -6.67 12.50 -7.99
C ASP A 272 -7.18 11.15 -8.51
N PHE A 273 -7.93 10.40 -7.68
CA PHE A 273 -8.62 9.19 -8.11
C PHE A 273 -9.94 9.53 -8.78
N LEU A 274 -10.13 9.00 -10.00
CA LEU A 274 -11.48 8.74 -10.48
C LEU A 274 -11.85 7.31 -10.12
N TYR A 275 -12.78 7.20 -9.17
CA TYR A 275 -13.40 5.94 -8.85
C TYR A 275 -14.42 5.66 -9.94
N MET A 276 -14.16 4.63 -10.74
CA MET A 276 -15.23 3.93 -11.43
C MET A 276 -15.89 3.03 -10.38
N ILE A 277 -16.87 3.58 -9.67
CA ILE A 277 -17.69 2.78 -8.77
C ILE A 277 -18.44 1.78 -9.65
N ASN A 278 -18.20 0.48 -9.43
CA ASN A 278 -19.05 -0.56 -9.98
C ASN A 278 -20.49 -0.24 -9.53
N PRO A 279 -21.48 -0.08 -10.43
CA PRO A 279 -22.85 0.30 -10.03
C PRO A 279 -23.51 -0.68 -9.05
N VAL A 280 -22.92 -1.86 -8.82
CA VAL A 280 -23.30 -2.83 -7.78
C VAL A 280 -22.95 -2.36 -6.35
N ASP A 281 -21.96 -1.48 -6.17
CA ASP A 281 -21.41 -1.07 -4.86
C ASP A 281 -22.12 0.09 -4.16
N LEU A 282 -23.17 0.65 -4.74
CA LEU A 282 -24.05 1.61 -4.04
C LEU A 282 -24.67 1.03 -2.76
N LYS A 283 -24.60 -0.29 -2.54
CA LYS A 283 -25.05 -0.97 -1.32
C LYS A 283 -23.98 -1.10 -0.22
N HIS A 284 -22.68 -1.07 -0.53
CA HIS A 284 -21.61 -1.27 0.46
C HIS A 284 -21.09 0.02 1.10
N ALA A 285 -21.46 1.18 0.57
CA ALA A 285 -21.02 2.50 1.04
C ALA A 285 -21.43 2.89 2.49
N TYR A 286 -21.98 1.98 3.31
CA TYR A 286 -22.57 2.34 4.62
C TYR A 286 -22.23 1.43 5.82
N ASN A 287 -21.13 0.65 5.81
CA ASN A 287 -20.76 -0.10 7.03
C ASN A 287 -19.26 -0.20 7.31
N MET A 288 -18.63 0.91 7.69
CA MET A 288 -17.19 1.01 8.01
C MET A 288 -16.80 0.59 9.45
N ASN A 289 -17.67 -0.12 10.20
CA ASN A 289 -17.44 -0.37 11.63
C ASN A 289 -16.63 -1.65 11.96
N GLU A 290 -16.22 -2.47 10.98
CA GLU A 290 -15.75 -3.85 11.29
C GLU A 290 -14.34 -4.26 10.80
N THR A 291 -13.56 -3.42 10.10
CA THR A 291 -12.43 -3.92 9.29
C THR A 291 -11.00 -3.59 9.73
N PHE A 292 -10.76 -2.92 10.87
CA PHE A 292 -9.40 -2.45 11.22
C PHE A 292 -8.44 -3.51 11.84
N ASP A 293 -8.90 -4.73 12.15
CA ASP A 293 -8.12 -5.65 12.99
C ASP A 293 -7.31 -6.74 12.26
N THR A 294 -7.40 -6.89 10.93
CA THR A 294 -6.81 -8.04 10.22
C THR A 294 -5.79 -7.65 9.14
N VAL A 295 -4.55 -7.34 9.54
CA VAL A 295 -3.39 -7.37 8.62
C VAL A 295 -2.35 -8.38 9.13
N PRO A 296 -1.94 -9.39 8.32
CA PRO A 296 -0.96 -10.40 8.72
C PRO A 296 0.46 -9.82 8.90
N LYS A 297 1.16 -10.27 9.96
CA LYS A 297 2.49 -9.77 10.37
C LYS A 297 3.67 -10.55 9.77
N ASP A 298 3.41 -11.53 8.91
CA ASP A 298 4.28 -12.68 8.68
C ASP A 298 4.87 -12.80 7.27
N ARG A 299 4.65 -11.84 6.38
CA ARG A 299 5.41 -11.73 5.13
C ARG A 299 6.48 -10.67 5.35
N GLY A 300 7.76 -11.01 5.17
CA GLY A 300 8.94 -10.20 5.51
C GLY A 300 9.13 -8.87 4.75
N TRP A 301 8.11 -8.00 4.76
CA TRP A 301 8.11 -6.69 4.16
C TRP A 301 8.80 -5.71 5.10
N LYS A 302 9.87 -5.07 4.63
CA LYS A 302 10.49 -3.93 5.30
C LYS A 302 10.00 -2.66 4.59
N LEU A 303 8.86 -2.11 4.98
CA LEU A 303 8.54 -0.73 4.60
C LEU A 303 9.63 0.20 5.18
N LYS A 304 10.00 1.25 4.45
CA LYS A 304 10.82 2.35 4.99
C LYS A 304 10.17 2.83 6.31
N ASP A 305 10.99 3.06 7.34
CA ASP A 305 10.53 3.33 8.72
C ASP A 305 9.51 4.48 8.83
N SER A 306 9.52 5.43 7.89
CA SER A 306 8.57 6.54 7.82
C SER A 306 7.12 6.09 7.53
N LEU A 307 6.93 5.16 6.60
CA LEU A 307 5.62 4.62 6.23
C LEU A 307 5.09 3.64 7.29
N LEU A 308 5.99 2.83 7.87
CA LEU A 308 5.64 1.91 8.94
C LEU A 308 5.14 2.67 10.19
N ARG A 309 5.80 3.79 10.52
CA ARG A 309 5.45 4.63 11.67
C ARG A 309 4.09 5.33 11.46
N PHE A 310 3.77 5.78 10.24
CA PHE A 310 2.44 6.32 9.92
C PHE A 310 1.32 5.28 10.07
N TYR A 311 1.52 4.08 9.51
CA TYR A 311 0.56 2.97 9.58
C TYR A 311 0.20 2.58 11.03
N TYR A 312 1.21 2.49 11.93
CA TYR A 312 0.96 2.18 13.34
C TYR A 312 0.31 3.32 14.13
N THR A 313 0.53 4.58 13.75
CA THR A 313 -0.15 5.72 14.37
C THR A 313 -1.63 5.75 14.00
N ALA A 314 -1.97 5.58 12.71
CA ALA A 314 -3.36 5.54 12.25
C ALA A 314 -4.17 4.41 12.92
N ARG A 315 -3.57 3.23 13.09
CA ARG A 315 -4.20 2.07 13.76
C ARG A 315 -4.59 2.31 15.22
N LYS A 316 -3.87 3.20 15.93
CA LYS A 316 -4.03 3.37 17.38
C LYS A 316 -5.06 4.44 17.75
N GLU A 317 -5.32 5.38 16.85
CA GLU A 317 -6.10 6.60 17.17
C GLU A 317 -7.54 6.55 16.63
N VAL A 318 -7.79 5.82 15.54
CA VAL A 318 -9.13 5.71 14.91
C VAL A 318 -10.19 5.06 15.82
N PRO A 319 -9.92 3.97 16.57
CA PRO A 319 -10.92 3.36 17.45
C PRO A 319 -11.31 4.20 18.68
N GLU A 320 -10.46 5.15 19.10
CA GLU A 320 -10.74 6.03 20.25
C GLU A 320 -11.64 7.21 19.86
N LEU A 321 -11.52 7.74 18.63
CA LEU A 321 -12.35 8.84 18.12
C LEU A 321 -13.82 8.43 17.89
N ILE A 322 -14.09 7.16 17.58
CA ILE A 322 -15.45 6.64 17.39
C ILE A 322 -16.22 6.53 18.72
N LYS A 323 -15.52 6.36 19.86
CA LYS A 323 -16.15 6.32 21.18
C LYS A 323 -16.66 7.69 21.65
N GLU A 324 -16.20 8.79 21.05
CA GLU A 324 -16.54 10.16 21.49
C GLU A 324 -17.79 10.76 20.83
N GLY A 325 -18.55 9.99 20.03
CA GLY A 325 -19.97 10.24 19.81
C GLY A 325 -20.34 11.47 18.95
N LEU A 326 -19.76 11.58 17.75
CA LEU A 326 -20.24 12.54 16.75
C LEU A 326 -21.50 11.99 16.04
N LYS A 327 -22.67 12.55 16.34
CA LYS A 327 -23.90 12.29 15.59
C LYS A 327 -24.01 13.25 14.39
N PRO A 328 -24.30 12.77 13.17
CA PRO A 328 -24.56 13.64 12.03
C PRO A 328 -25.85 14.45 12.25
N LYS A 329 -25.75 15.77 12.12
CA LYS A 329 -26.90 16.67 11.97
C LYS A 329 -27.32 16.71 10.50
N ASP A 330 -28.63 16.84 10.33
CA ASP A 330 -29.34 17.21 9.11
C ASP A 330 -29.49 16.13 8.02
N LYS A 331 -30.51 15.29 8.24
CA LYS A 331 -31.23 14.57 7.18
C LYS A 331 -32.32 15.50 6.63
N ASN A 332 -32.05 16.28 5.59
CA ASN A 332 -33.06 16.85 4.68
C ASN A 332 -32.38 17.62 3.56
N LEU A 333 -31.91 16.92 2.52
CA LEU A 333 -31.56 17.52 1.23
C LEU A 333 -31.32 16.42 0.19
N PHE A 334 -32.41 15.78 -0.27
CA PHE A 334 -32.44 15.06 -1.56
C PHE A 334 -33.87 15.10 -2.10
N TYR A 335 -34.08 16.00 -3.07
CA TYR A 335 -35.03 15.86 -4.17
C TYR A 335 -34.26 16.16 -5.44
#